data_AF-A0AAD7SN67-F1
#
_entry.id   AF-A0AAD7SN67-F1
#
_cell.length_a   1.000
_cell.length_b   1.000
_cell.length_c   1.000
_cell.angle_alpha   90.00
_cell.angle_beta   90.00
_cell.angle_gamma   90.00
#
_symmetry.space_group_name_H-M   'P 1'
#
loop_
_entity.id
_entity.type
_entity.pdbx_description
1 polymer ?
#
loop_
_entity_poly.entity_id
_entity_poly.type
_entity_poly.pdbx_seq_one_letter_code
_entity_poly.pdbx_strand_id
1 'polypeptide(L)'
;MRGMFEEEEEVDLGEFVGFQDEWKMGSYHPCRKREFSRKPGVKIDLPDDATPLLVFSKIFTEELWLRLVTETNLYAEQSRNETPSSSKWTPVTMTEMKTFIGLCVAMGILQLPARRDYWRQKKWLFQTNFPEAMARDRFAMIWRYLHLQDNQANDVDRSDKLWKLRWFLNYLTSQFQSLYEVNGYVTVDESMVKFKGRLAFCQYLPLKPTKWGVKVWVMAESSTGYITNFQVYTGREGTGEKGLAHRVVMDLATPYYGSHLSIFMDNFYSGVELFEEMKGHGLDACGTVRANRKGLPKDKMLTKQATLDKHKFRVAQKNDLTLCVWQDTKVVMVLSNYHDPTEKGSVRRRRQGGTQTAVVVPACLSDYQKYMKGVDLLDQMIGYYQFQHRSKKWWRRLFFFFLAAGCYNAYVAARCAGGNTFKYKSGYKDWLEDLAQELVTPVTARSAPQCSSGPVGATSEHDCEKIFEKRKVCRECALSRSGTDVRARATVYGCRQCNEALHVECFGKHVRRHHK
;
A
#
# COMPACT_ATOMS: atom_id res chain seq x y z
N MET A 1 8.87 1.13 -43.41
CA MET A 1 9.37 0.26 -44.50
C MET A 1 10.15 -0.86 -43.83
N ARG A 2 9.66 -2.12 -43.95
CA ARG A 2 10.29 -3.43 -43.65
C ARG A 2 10.95 -3.56 -42.25
N GLY A 3 10.42 -4.33 -41.31
CA GLY A 3 10.15 -5.77 -41.38
C GLY A 3 11.22 -6.48 -40.55
N MET A 4 10.89 -6.97 -39.35
CA MET A 4 11.71 -7.91 -38.59
C MET A 4 10.81 -8.86 -37.79
N PHE A 5 10.41 -9.91 -38.50
CA PHE A 5 10.21 -11.30 -38.08
C PHE A 5 9.65 -11.56 -36.68
N GLU A 6 8.34 -11.79 -36.65
CA GLU A 6 7.74 -12.83 -35.81
C GLU A 6 8.26 -14.18 -36.34
N GLU A 7 9.17 -14.83 -35.61
CA GLU A 7 9.44 -16.25 -35.81
C GLU A 7 8.23 -17.02 -35.26
N GLU A 8 7.27 -17.29 -36.15
CA GLU A 8 6.34 -18.40 -35.98
C GLU A 8 7.15 -19.69 -36.19
N GLU A 9 7.45 -20.41 -35.09
CA GLU A 9 7.87 -21.80 -35.20
C GLU A 9 6.69 -22.61 -35.76
N GLU A 10 6.75 -22.91 -37.07
CA GLU A 10 5.98 -23.99 -37.69
C GLU A 10 6.41 -25.30 -37.03
N VAL A 11 5.57 -25.80 -36.13
CA VAL A 11 5.73 -27.15 -35.58
C VAL A 11 5.09 -28.13 -36.56
N ASP A 12 5.95 -28.97 -37.15
CA ASP A 12 5.62 -30.12 -37.98
C ASP A 12 4.43 -30.91 -37.39
N LEU A 13 3.32 -30.94 -38.13
CA LEU A 13 2.13 -31.73 -37.79
C LEU A 13 2.38 -33.19 -38.17
N GLY A 14 3.21 -33.86 -37.36
CA GLY A 14 3.27 -35.32 -37.38
C GLY A 14 1.88 -35.90 -37.08
N GLU A 15 1.37 -36.74 -37.99
CA GLU A 15 0.16 -37.54 -37.78
C GLU A 15 0.34 -38.41 -36.53
N PHE A 16 -0.29 -38.01 -35.43
CA PHE A 16 -0.41 -38.82 -34.23
C PHE A 16 -1.87 -39.24 -34.04
N VAL A 17 -2.06 -40.55 -33.91
CA VAL A 17 -3.32 -41.28 -33.99
C VAL A 17 -3.93 -41.45 -32.59
N GLY A 18 -5.11 -40.86 -32.37
CA GLY A 18 -6.19 -41.44 -31.55
C GLY A 18 -6.13 -41.36 -30.01
N PHE A 19 -7.22 -40.82 -29.44
CA PHE A 19 -7.67 -40.74 -28.03
C PHE A 19 -7.03 -39.63 -27.16
N GLN A 20 -7.72 -38.65 -26.55
CA GLN A 20 -9.14 -38.23 -26.46
C GLN A 20 -9.12 -36.87 -25.72
N ASP A 21 -9.58 -35.77 -26.32
CA ASP A 21 -9.77 -34.49 -25.60
C ASP A 21 -10.96 -34.66 -24.63
N GLU A 22 -10.71 -34.77 -23.32
CA GLU A 22 -11.73 -35.00 -22.26
C GLU A 22 -12.79 -33.89 -22.09
N TRP A 23 -12.71 -32.82 -22.89
CA TRP A 23 -13.65 -31.70 -22.84
C TRP A 23 -15.00 -32.08 -23.45
N LYS A 24 -16.07 -31.97 -22.67
CA LYS A 24 -17.44 -32.28 -23.09
C LYS A 24 -18.29 -31.01 -23.23
N MET A 25 -19.15 -30.99 -24.25
CA MET A 25 -20.20 -29.99 -24.45
C MET A 25 -21.57 -30.66 -24.31
N GLY A 26 -22.55 -29.95 -23.75
CA GLY A 26 -23.94 -30.39 -23.65
C GLY A 26 -24.23 -31.46 -22.58
N SER A 27 -23.21 -32.10 -22.02
CA SER A 27 -23.32 -33.04 -20.89
C SER A 27 -22.36 -32.58 -19.80
N TYR A 28 -22.91 -31.99 -18.74
CA TYR A 28 -22.16 -31.39 -17.64
C TYR A 28 -22.49 -32.09 -16.33
N HIS A 29 -21.49 -32.22 -15.46
CA HIS A 29 -21.71 -32.56 -14.06
C HIS A 29 -21.69 -31.29 -13.21
N PRO A 30 -22.43 -31.27 -12.08
CA PRO A 30 -22.46 -30.08 -11.23
C PRO A 30 -21.08 -29.74 -10.65
N CYS A 31 -20.66 -28.49 -10.79
CA CYS A 31 -19.49 -27.98 -10.07
C CYS A 31 -19.94 -27.40 -8.73
N ARG A 32 -19.38 -27.86 -7.61
CA ARG A 32 -19.71 -27.32 -6.28
C ARG A 32 -18.65 -26.32 -5.84
N LYS A 33 -19.01 -25.02 -5.86
CA LYS A 33 -18.24 -24.00 -5.15
C LYS A 33 -18.31 -24.25 -3.65
N ARG A 34 -17.16 -24.23 -2.97
CA ARG A 34 -17.08 -24.26 -1.52
C ARG A 34 -16.96 -22.83 -0.99
N GLU A 35 -17.52 -22.59 0.19
CA GLU A 35 -17.39 -21.28 0.82
C GLU A 35 -15.97 -21.06 1.32
N PHE A 36 -15.53 -19.80 1.23
CA PHE A 36 -14.26 -19.38 1.80
C PHE A 36 -14.27 -19.63 3.31
N SER A 37 -13.28 -20.37 3.82
CA SER A 37 -13.34 -20.92 5.18
C SER A 37 -12.76 -20.02 6.26
N ARG A 38 -12.23 -18.84 5.91
CA ARG A 38 -11.69 -17.88 6.88
C ARG A 38 -12.67 -16.72 7.09
N LYS A 39 -12.65 -16.14 8.29
CA LYS A 39 -13.48 -14.97 8.63
C LYS A 39 -12.86 -13.70 8.03
N PRO A 40 -13.53 -13.02 7.07
CA PRO A 40 -13.03 -11.77 6.50
C PRO A 40 -12.97 -10.61 7.49
N GLY A 41 -12.14 -9.62 7.17
CA GLY A 41 -12.04 -8.34 7.87
C GLY A 41 -10.79 -8.22 8.73
N VAL A 42 -10.77 -7.20 9.59
CA VAL A 42 -9.63 -6.93 10.46
C VAL A 42 -9.45 -8.09 11.45
N LYS A 43 -8.21 -8.58 11.59
CA LYS A 43 -7.87 -9.73 12.45
C LYS A 43 -7.50 -9.34 13.88
N ILE A 44 -7.33 -8.05 14.12
CA ILE A 44 -6.96 -7.48 15.42
C ILE A 44 -8.08 -6.60 15.95
N ASP A 45 -8.18 -6.50 17.27
CA ASP A 45 -9.08 -5.55 17.90
C ASP A 45 -8.51 -4.14 17.79
N LEU A 46 -9.29 -3.25 17.18
CA LEU A 46 -9.02 -1.82 17.13
C LEU A 46 -10.05 -1.12 18.03
N PRO A 47 -9.63 -0.17 18.87
CA PRO A 47 -10.58 0.60 19.68
C PRO A 47 -11.48 1.45 18.77
N ASP A 48 -12.66 1.79 19.27
CA ASP A 48 -13.65 2.59 18.54
C ASP A 48 -13.16 3.97 18.14
N ASP A 49 -12.12 4.50 18.79
CA ASP A 49 -11.49 5.80 18.53
C ASP A 49 -10.08 5.66 17.95
N ALA A 50 -9.76 4.52 17.32
CA ALA A 50 -8.47 4.26 16.72
C ALA A 50 -8.08 5.37 15.74
N THR A 51 -6.92 5.98 15.95
CA THR A 51 -6.41 7.01 15.04
C THR A 51 -5.75 6.39 13.80
N PRO A 52 -5.60 7.14 12.69
CA PRO A 52 -4.81 6.70 11.55
C PRO A 52 -3.42 6.19 11.93
N LEU A 53 -2.70 6.88 12.84
CA LEU A 53 -1.39 6.42 13.33
C LEU A 53 -1.50 5.10 14.10
N LEU A 54 -2.55 4.91 14.92
CA LEU A 54 -2.73 3.67 15.67
C LEU A 54 -2.86 2.47 14.72
N VAL A 55 -3.69 2.58 13.68
CA VAL A 55 -3.86 1.50 12.70
C VAL A 55 -2.59 1.33 11.85
N PHE A 56 -1.99 2.43 11.40
CA PHE A 56 -0.73 2.40 10.66
C PHE A 56 0.41 1.76 11.48
N SER A 57 0.43 1.94 12.80
CA SER A 57 1.44 1.36 13.70
C SER A 57 1.40 -0.17 13.76
N LYS A 58 0.31 -0.79 13.31
CA LYS A 58 0.19 -2.25 13.16
C LYS A 58 0.95 -2.77 11.94
N ILE A 59 1.30 -1.89 11.01
CA ILE A 59 2.18 -2.18 9.87
C ILE A 59 3.55 -1.60 10.11
N PHE A 60 3.64 -0.32 10.49
CA PHE A 60 4.90 0.33 10.87
C PHE A 60 5.07 0.27 12.39
N THR A 61 5.44 -0.92 12.87
CA THR A 61 5.66 -1.17 14.30
C THR A 61 6.92 -0.48 14.81
N GLU A 62 7.10 -0.48 16.14
CA GLU A 62 8.32 -0.02 16.80
C GLU A 62 9.59 -0.72 16.28
N GLU A 63 9.51 -2.01 15.96
CA GLU A 63 10.62 -2.78 15.36
C GLU A 63 11.06 -2.18 14.03
N LEU A 64 10.11 -1.90 13.12
CA LEU A 64 10.43 -1.29 11.82
C LEU A 64 10.99 0.12 12.00
N TRP A 65 10.43 0.93 12.90
CA TRP A 65 10.97 2.26 13.18
C TRP A 65 12.40 2.21 13.71
N LEU A 66 12.67 1.30 14.65
CA LEU A 66 13.99 1.11 15.21
C LEU A 66 14.98 0.68 14.13
N ARG A 67 14.61 -0.28 13.27
CA ARG A 67 15.46 -0.70 12.14
C ARG A 67 15.76 0.46 11.20
N LEU A 68 14.77 1.25 10.80
CA LEU A 68 14.97 2.42 9.93
C LEU A 68 15.96 3.42 10.54
N VAL A 69 15.85 3.68 11.84
CA VAL A 69 16.75 4.58 12.58
C VAL A 69 18.17 4.02 12.62
N THR A 70 18.32 2.79 13.10
CA THR A 70 19.62 2.12 13.26
C THR A 70 20.36 2.06 11.92
N GLU A 71 19.71 1.59 10.87
CA GLU A 71 20.34 1.39 9.56
C GLU A 71 20.65 2.72 8.86
N THR A 72 19.83 3.76 9.07
CA THR A 72 20.10 5.11 8.55
C THR A 72 21.30 5.75 9.24
N ASN A 73 21.44 5.57 10.56
CA ASN A 73 22.59 6.07 11.31
C ASN A 73 23.88 5.35 10.93
N LEU A 74 23.85 4.02 10.88
CA LEU A 74 24.97 3.20 10.47
C LEU A 74 25.43 3.54 9.05
N TYR A 75 24.49 3.67 8.10
CA TYR A 75 24.84 4.04 6.73
C TYR A 75 25.46 5.44 6.62
N ALA A 76 25.03 6.38 7.47
CA ALA A 76 25.64 7.70 7.52
C ALA A 76 27.10 7.63 7.97
N GLU A 77 27.42 6.82 8.98
CA GLU A 77 28.79 6.60 9.44
C GLU A 77 29.64 5.95 8.35
N GLN A 78 29.18 4.82 7.79
CA GLN A 78 29.86 4.12 6.69
C GLN A 78 30.18 5.05 5.52
N SER A 79 29.18 5.77 5.02
CA SER A 79 29.32 6.67 3.87
C SER A 79 30.27 7.84 4.14
N ARG A 80 30.36 8.31 5.39
CA ARG A 80 31.22 9.45 5.78
C ARG A 80 32.66 9.00 6.01
N ASN A 81 32.88 7.77 6.43
CA ASN A 81 34.21 7.18 6.51
C ASN A 81 34.80 6.98 5.11
N GLU A 82 33.98 6.52 4.15
CA GLU A 82 34.40 6.38 2.75
C GLU A 82 34.58 7.72 2.02
N THR A 83 33.69 8.68 2.26
CA THR A 83 33.76 10.01 1.64
C THR A 83 33.50 11.08 2.69
N PRO A 84 34.57 11.61 3.32
CA PRO A 84 34.47 12.61 4.36
C PRO A 84 33.64 13.82 3.93
N SER A 85 32.73 14.24 4.80
CA SER A 85 31.84 15.38 4.55
C SER A 85 31.95 16.39 5.68
N SER A 86 32.16 17.65 5.30
CA SER A 86 32.27 18.78 6.25
C SER A 86 30.98 19.07 7.02
N SER A 87 29.81 18.66 6.51
CA SER A 87 28.54 18.82 7.23
C SER A 87 28.51 17.93 8.47
N LYS A 88 28.19 18.47 9.64
CA LYS A 88 28.03 17.70 10.89
C LYS A 88 26.87 16.70 10.76
N TRP A 89 27.09 15.43 11.09
CA TRP A 89 26.03 14.43 11.24
C TRP A 89 25.62 14.34 12.70
N THR A 90 24.32 14.32 12.94
CA THR A 90 23.72 13.99 14.24
C THR A 90 22.87 12.75 14.03
N PRO A 91 23.01 11.69 14.86
CA PRO A 91 22.16 10.52 14.77
C PRO A 91 20.68 10.89 14.72
N VAL A 92 19.93 10.22 13.86
CA VAL A 92 18.47 10.34 13.72
C VAL A 92 17.82 9.62 14.89
N THR A 93 16.79 10.24 15.46
CA THR A 93 15.93 9.63 16.48
C THR A 93 14.68 9.01 15.86
N MET A 94 13.97 8.15 16.59
CA MET A 94 12.67 7.63 16.13
C MET A 94 11.67 8.73 15.85
N THR A 95 11.61 9.77 16.70
CA THR A 95 10.73 10.92 16.49
C THR A 95 11.05 11.62 15.18
N GLU A 96 12.33 11.92 14.91
CA GLU A 96 12.73 12.54 13.65
C GLU A 96 12.46 11.65 12.43
N MET A 97 12.63 10.32 12.55
CA MET A 97 12.32 9.39 11.46
C MET A 97 10.81 9.35 11.17
N LYS A 98 9.96 9.33 12.20
CA LYS A 98 8.50 9.43 12.06
C LYS A 98 8.12 10.76 11.42
N THR A 99 8.67 11.89 11.88
CA THR A 99 8.45 13.20 11.28
C THR A 99 8.89 13.22 9.81
N PHE A 100 10.06 12.67 9.49
CA PHE A 100 10.54 12.58 8.11
C PHE A 100 9.59 11.78 7.19
N ILE A 101 9.10 10.63 7.66
CA ILE A 101 8.11 9.83 6.91
C ILE A 101 6.77 10.55 6.80
N GLY A 102 6.29 11.17 7.88
CA GLY A 102 5.07 11.99 7.88
C GLY A 102 5.13 13.13 6.86
N LEU A 103 6.26 13.84 6.80
CA LEU A 103 6.49 14.85 5.75
C LEU A 103 6.51 14.23 4.35
N CYS A 104 7.08 13.04 4.15
CA CYS A 104 7.02 12.35 2.85
C CYS A 104 5.58 11.98 2.46
N VAL A 105 4.75 11.52 3.41
CA VAL A 105 3.32 11.25 3.18
C VAL A 105 2.60 12.55 2.79
N ALA A 106 2.80 13.64 3.52
CA ALA A 106 2.23 14.95 3.20
C ALA A 106 2.70 15.49 1.83
N MET A 107 3.95 15.26 1.41
CA MET A 107 4.42 15.62 0.05
C MET A 107 3.73 14.80 -1.05
N GLY A 108 3.15 13.66 -0.72
CA GLY A 108 2.32 12.86 -1.62
C GLY A 108 0.96 13.52 -1.91
N ILE A 109 0.38 14.15 -0.88
CA ILE A 109 -0.88 14.91 -0.94
C ILE A 109 -0.65 16.28 -1.57
N LEU A 110 0.24 17.08 -0.99
CA LEU A 110 0.61 18.41 -1.47
C LEU A 110 1.84 18.30 -2.36
N GLN A 111 1.65 18.20 -3.68
CA GLN A 111 2.75 18.07 -4.63
C GLN A 111 3.24 19.45 -5.11
N LEU A 112 4.43 19.86 -4.63
CA LEU A 112 5.08 21.10 -5.07
C LEU A 112 6.16 20.82 -6.16
N PRO A 113 6.48 21.81 -7.02
CA PRO A 113 7.40 21.62 -8.14
C PRO A 113 8.79 21.08 -7.76
N ALA A 114 9.32 21.50 -6.60
CA ALA A 114 10.57 20.98 -6.05
C ALA A 114 10.49 20.81 -4.53
N ARG A 115 11.26 19.85 -4.00
CA ARG A 115 11.34 19.59 -2.55
C ARG A 115 11.78 20.79 -1.73
N ARG A 116 12.58 21.70 -2.29
CA ARG A 116 12.97 22.93 -1.57
C ARG A 116 11.80 23.91 -1.39
N ASP A 117 10.76 23.80 -2.21
CA ASP A 117 9.65 24.75 -2.21
C ASP A 117 8.79 24.61 -0.95
N TYR A 118 8.70 23.42 -0.34
CA TYR A 118 8.04 23.23 0.96
C TYR A 118 8.64 24.09 2.08
N TRP A 119 9.92 24.47 1.98
CA TRP A 119 10.59 25.31 2.99
C TRP A 119 10.65 26.80 2.63
N ARG A 120 9.93 27.24 1.59
CA ARG A 120 9.96 28.66 1.15
C ARG A 120 8.94 29.51 1.90
N GLN A 121 9.42 30.37 2.77
CA GLN A 121 8.57 31.26 3.57
C GLN A 121 8.51 32.72 3.08
N LYS A 122 9.40 33.11 2.14
CA LYS A 122 9.55 34.52 1.72
C LYS A 122 8.40 35.08 0.87
N LYS A 123 7.61 34.23 0.22
CA LYS A 123 6.52 34.64 -0.70
C LYS A 123 5.27 33.82 -0.37
N TRP A 124 4.08 34.39 -0.60
CA TRP A 124 2.79 33.80 -0.24
C TRP A 124 2.52 32.42 -0.88
N LEU A 125 3.05 32.16 -2.08
CA LEU A 125 2.69 30.99 -2.88
C LEU A 125 3.07 29.61 -2.28
N PHE A 126 4.15 29.53 -1.51
CA PHE A 126 4.71 28.25 -1.03
C PHE A 126 4.80 28.16 0.50
N GLN A 127 3.96 28.91 1.20
CA GLN A 127 3.91 28.91 2.66
C GLN A 127 3.32 27.59 3.15
N THR A 128 4.19 26.72 3.69
CA THR A 128 3.78 25.47 4.36
C THR A 128 4.34 25.42 5.78
N ASN A 129 3.81 24.54 6.62
CA ASN A 129 4.30 24.35 7.99
C ASN A 129 5.46 23.33 8.08
N PHE A 130 5.99 22.87 6.95
CA PHE A 130 7.13 21.93 6.91
C PHE A 130 8.37 22.44 7.67
N PRO A 131 8.74 23.74 7.63
CA PRO A 131 9.87 24.25 8.41
C PRO A 131 9.71 24.12 9.92
N GLU A 132 8.48 24.14 10.42
CA GLU A 132 8.19 23.99 11.85
C GLU A 132 8.38 22.53 12.29
N ALA A 133 8.01 21.59 11.42
CA ALA A 133 8.17 20.16 11.65
C ALA A 133 9.65 19.71 11.61
N MET A 134 10.39 20.13 10.57
CA MET A 134 11.79 19.75 10.40
C MET A 134 12.52 20.76 9.55
N ALA A 135 13.74 21.17 9.95
CA ALA A 135 14.57 22.03 9.13
C ALA A 135 14.90 21.38 7.76
N ARG A 136 14.93 22.20 6.69
CA ARG A 136 15.20 21.73 5.30
C ARG A 136 16.46 20.87 5.21
N ASP A 137 17.54 21.32 5.84
CA ASP A 137 18.83 20.66 5.74
C ASP A 137 18.85 19.35 6.53
N ARG A 138 18.11 19.28 7.65
CA ARG A 138 17.90 18.02 8.38
C ARG A 138 17.12 17.02 7.54
N PHE A 139 16.02 17.44 6.90
CA PHE A 139 15.28 16.58 5.96
C PHE A 139 16.19 16.09 4.82
N ALA A 140 16.98 16.98 4.23
CA ALA A 140 17.91 16.61 3.15
C ALA A 140 19.00 15.63 3.61
N MET A 141 19.48 15.75 4.86
CA MET A 141 20.44 14.82 5.46
C MET A 141 19.82 13.45 5.69
N ILE A 142 18.64 13.37 6.32
CA ILE A 142 17.92 12.09 6.52
C ILE A 142 17.61 11.47 5.15
N TRP A 143 17.13 12.27 4.19
CA TRP A 143 16.94 11.82 2.81
C TRP A 143 18.21 11.24 2.21
N ARG A 144 19.38 11.86 2.41
CA ARG A 144 20.66 11.40 1.85
C ARG A 144 21.03 10.03 2.43
N TYR A 145 20.91 9.85 3.73
CA TYR A 145 21.38 8.67 4.44
C TYR A 145 20.32 7.62 4.78
N LEU A 146 19.04 7.84 4.39
CA LEU A 146 18.00 6.81 4.54
C LEU A 146 18.53 5.46 4.03
N HIS A 147 18.39 4.42 4.85
CA HIS A 147 18.78 3.05 4.56
C HIS A 147 17.94 2.05 5.36
N LEU A 148 18.00 0.76 4.98
CA LEU A 148 17.19 -0.32 5.56
C LEU A 148 18.00 -1.57 5.93
N GLN A 149 19.28 -1.63 5.55
CA GLN A 149 20.10 -2.82 5.72
C GLN A 149 21.57 -2.43 5.79
N ASP A 150 22.30 -3.03 6.72
CA ASP A 150 23.73 -2.81 6.86
C ASP A 150 24.47 -3.28 5.59
N ASN A 151 25.30 -2.41 5.01
CA ASN A 151 26.10 -2.77 3.84
C ASN A 151 27.22 -3.75 4.16
N GLN A 152 27.62 -3.88 5.42
CA GLN A 152 28.71 -4.72 5.90
C GLN A 152 28.24 -5.99 6.63
N ALA A 153 26.93 -6.21 6.70
CA ALA A 153 26.36 -7.41 7.30
C ALA A 153 26.81 -8.69 6.57
N ASN A 154 27.32 -9.65 7.36
CA ASN A 154 27.86 -10.93 6.88
C ASN A 154 26.77 -12.02 6.74
N ASP A 155 25.66 -11.88 7.45
CA ASP A 155 24.52 -12.80 7.49
C ASP A 155 23.53 -12.58 6.32
N VAL A 156 23.88 -11.70 5.38
CA VAL A 156 23.03 -11.36 4.23
C VAL A 156 23.49 -12.10 3.00
N ASP A 157 22.56 -12.83 2.37
CA ASP A 157 22.79 -13.39 1.04
C ASP A 157 22.92 -12.27 -0.01
N ARG A 158 24.13 -12.07 -0.52
CA ARG A 158 24.42 -11.06 -1.55
C ARG A 158 24.05 -11.50 -2.96
N SER A 159 23.69 -12.77 -3.16
CA SER A 159 23.16 -13.27 -4.43
C SER A 159 21.71 -12.81 -4.63
N ASP A 160 20.97 -12.58 -3.54
CA ASP A 160 19.65 -11.94 -3.59
C ASP A 160 19.76 -10.49 -4.07
N LYS A 161 19.28 -10.23 -5.29
CA LYS A 161 19.24 -8.88 -5.88
C LYS A 161 18.45 -7.87 -5.03
N LEU A 162 17.59 -8.35 -4.11
CA LEU A 162 16.79 -7.53 -3.21
C LEU A 162 17.35 -7.46 -1.79
N TRP A 163 18.57 -7.92 -1.52
CA TRP A 163 19.13 -8.01 -0.16
C TRP A 163 18.99 -6.71 0.67
N LYS A 164 19.06 -5.53 0.03
CA LYS A 164 18.87 -4.21 0.69
C LYS A 164 17.47 -3.96 1.23
N LEU A 165 16.49 -4.71 0.76
CA LEU A 165 15.06 -4.60 1.11
C LEU A 165 14.48 -5.91 1.62
N ARG A 166 15.19 -7.04 1.52
CA ARG A 166 14.62 -8.37 1.76
C ARG A 166 13.92 -8.47 3.10
N TRP A 167 14.57 -8.02 4.17
CA TRP A 167 13.98 -7.98 5.50
C TRP A 167 12.69 -7.16 5.53
N PHE A 168 12.70 -5.95 4.96
CA PHE A 168 11.54 -5.05 4.90
C PHE A 168 10.37 -5.63 4.09
N LEU A 169 10.65 -6.30 2.97
CA LEU A 169 9.62 -6.93 2.15
C LEU A 169 8.96 -8.10 2.89
N ASN A 170 9.77 -8.99 3.48
CA ASN A 170 9.26 -10.12 4.26
C ASN A 170 8.45 -9.65 5.47
N TYR A 171 8.95 -8.63 6.17
CA TYR A 171 8.27 -7.98 7.28
C TYR A 171 6.89 -7.46 6.87
N LEU A 172 6.79 -6.71 5.78
CA LEU A 172 5.51 -6.16 5.31
C LEU A 172 4.52 -7.25 4.90
N THR A 173 4.97 -8.31 4.22
CA THR A 173 4.10 -9.44 3.88
C THR A 173 3.47 -10.04 5.14
N SER A 174 4.27 -10.25 6.20
CA SER A 174 3.77 -10.72 7.49
C SER A 174 2.75 -9.76 8.10
N GLN A 175 3.07 -8.45 8.17
CA GLN A 175 2.16 -7.46 8.75
C GLN A 175 0.83 -7.34 7.99
N PHE A 176 0.86 -7.43 6.65
CA PHE A 176 -0.36 -7.38 5.84
C PHE A 176 -1.25 -8.59 6.11
N GLN A 177 -0.68 -9.80 6.17
CA GLN A 177 -1.43 -11.02 6.43
C GLN A 177 -1.94 -11.12 7.87
N SER A 178 -1.23 -10.54 8.84
CA SER A 178 -1.63 -10.52 10.24
C SER A 178 -2.71 -9.48 10.55
N LEU A 179 -2.78 -8.39 9.79
CA LEU A 179 -3.70 -7.28 10.05
C LEU A 179 -5.12 -7.54 9.55
N TYR A 180 -5.27 -8.18 8.38
CA TYR A 180 -6.54 -8.25 7.66
C TYR A 180 -6.71 -9.60 6.96
N GLU A 181 -7.93 -10.12 6.94
CA GLU A 181 -8.35 -11.26 6.13
C GLU A 181 -9.21 -10.81 4.96
N VAL A 182 -8.89 -11.29 3.76
CA VAL A 182 -9.62 -10.93 2.54
C VAL A 182 -11.04 -11.52 2.55
N ASN A 183 -11.95 -10.93 1.78
CA ASN A 183 -13.34 -11.35 1.69
C ASN A 183 -13.65 -12.62 0.88
N GLY A 184 -12.64 -13.44 0.61
CA GLY A 184 -12.76 -14.66 -0.20
C GLY A 184 -12.55 -14.44 -1.71
N TYR A 185 -12.42 -13.20 -2.19
CA TYR A 185 -12.18 -12.89 -3.60
C TYR A 185 -10.92 -12.02 -3.74
N VAL A 186 -9.91 -12.52 -4.44
CA VAL A 186 -8.67 -11.79 -4.71
C VAL A 186 -8.33 -11.82 -6.18
N THR A 187 -7.49 -10.88 -6.62
CA THR A 187 -6.90 -10.87 -7.95
C THR A 187 -5.37 -10.95 -7.88
N VAL A 188 -4.76 -11.57 -8.88
CA VAL A 188 -3.32 -11.59 -9.13
C VAL A 188 -3.03 -10.86 -10.44
N ASP A 189 -2.23 -9.79 -10.37
CA ASP A 189 -1.78 -8.98 -11.50
C ASP A 189 -0.43 -8.31 -11.14
N GLU A 190 0.11 -7.51 -12.04
CA GLU A 190 1.34 -6.75 -11.86
C GLU A 190 1.12 -5.25 -11.64
N SER A 191 1.75 -4.74 -10.59
CA SER A 191 2.00 -3.31 -10.36
C SER A 191 3.36 -2.89 -10.92
N MET A 192 3.48 -1.61 -11.32
CA MET A 192 4.71 -1.05 -11.89
C MET A 192 5.29 0.11 -11.08
N VAL A 193 6.47 -0.12 -10.49
CA VAL A 193 7.21 0.90 -9.73
C VAL A 193 8.15 1.68 -10.66
N LYS A 194 7.74 2.89 -11.04
CA LYS A 194 8.46 3.74 -12.01
C LYS A 194 9.94 3.93 -11.66
N PHE A 195 10.83 3.47 -12.53
CA PHE A 195 12.28 3.66 -12.43
C PHE A 195 12.90 3.60 -13.84
N LYS A 196 13.90 4.47 -14.10
CA LYS A 196 14.62 4.55 -15.39
C LYS A 196 16.15 4.55 -15.21
N GLY A 197 16.64 4.15 -14.03
CA GLY A 197 18.08 4.05 -13.77
C GLY A 197 18.65 2.72 -14.26
N ARG A 198 19.97 2.54 -14.12
CA ARG A 198 20.65 1.29 -14.44
C ARG A 198 20.29 0.23 -13.39
N LEU A 199 19.47 -0.75 -13.77
CA LEU A 199 19.06 -1.87 -12.94
C LEU A 199 18.74 -3.08 -13.82
N ALA A 200 19.36 -4.21 -13.55
CA ALA A 200 19.28 -5.40 -14.40
C ALA A 200 17.85 -5.95 -14.58
N PHE A 201 16.99 -5.78 -13.58
CA PHE A 201 15.63 -6.30 -13.57
C PHE A 201 14.55 -5.23 -13.80
N CYS A 202 14.93 -4.07 -14.33
CA CYS A 202 13.94 -3.14 -14.87
C CYS A 202 13.20 -3.76 -16.05
N GLN A 203 11.88 -3.56 -16.11
CA GLN A 203 11.00 -4.08 -17.14
C GLN A 203 10.36 -2.94 -17.94
N TYR A 204 10.06 -3.26 -19.20
CA TYR A 204 9.24 -2.44 -20.07
C TYR A 204 7.89 -3.13 -20.33
N LEU A 205 6.79 -2.53 -19.87
CA LEU A 205 5.43 -3.00 -20.09
C LEU A 205 4.67 -1.95 -20.91
N PRO A 206 4.53 -2.12 -22.25
CA PRO A 206 4.03 -1.06 -23.13
C PRO A 206 2.56 -0.67 -22.85
N LEU A 207 1.77 -1.61 -22.33
CA LEU A 207 0.34 -1.44 -22.06
C LEU A 207 0.02 -0.82 -20.68
N LYS A 208 0.98 -0.79 -19.75
CA LYS A 208 0.77 -0.16 -18.43
C LYS A 208 1.04 1.36 -18.51
N PRO A 209 0.33 2.20 -17.75
CA PRO A 209 0.57 3.66 -17.73
C PRO A 209 2.02 4.01 -17.38
N THR A 210 2.57 3.31 -16.38
CA THR A 210 4.00 3.33 -16.07
C THR A 210 4.71 2.24 -16.88
N LYS A 211 5.23 2.62 -18.04
CA LYS A 211 5.87 1.66 -18.95
C LYS A 211 7.22 1.14 -18.49
N TRP A 212 8.02 1.95 -17.79
CA TRP A 212 9.38 1.60 -17.37
C TRP A 212 9.48 1.58 -15.84
N GLY A 213 9.90 0.45 -15.27
CA GLY A 213 10.01 0.32 -13.83
C GLY A 213 10.43 -1.05 -13.33
N VAL A 214 10.33 -1.25 -12.02
CA VAL A 214 10.41 -2.57 -11.39
C VAL A 214 9.01 -3.15 -11.35
N LYS A 215 8.86 -4.38 -11.83
CA LYS A 215 7.59 -5.12 -11.82
C LYS A 215 7.40 -5.77 -10.44
N VAL A 216 6.19 -5.67 -9.90
CA VAL A 216 5.80 -6.33 -8.65
C VAL A 216 4.54 -7.14 -8.93
N TRP A 217 4.59 -8.45 -8.71
CA TRP A 217 3.40 -9.28 -8.69
C TRP A 217 2.66 -9.05 -7.38
N VAL A 218 1.36 -8.80 -7.46
CA VAL A 218 0.53 -8.44 -6.32
C VAL A 218 -0.69 -9.34 -6.28
N MET A 219 -0.97 -9.88 -5.10
CA MET A 219 -2.25 -10.51 -4.77
C MET A 219 -3.05 -9.56 -3.88
N ALA A 220 -4.19 -9.08 -4.38
CA ALA A 220 -4.99 -8.06 -3.70
C ALA A 220 -6.48 -8.43 -3.62
N GLU A 221 -7.17 -8.05 -2.55
CA GLU A 221 -8.62 -8.22 -2.43
C GLU A 221 -9.35 -7.51 -3.56
N SER A 222 -10.23 -8.22 -4.26
CA SER A 222 -10.89 -7.74 -5.47
C SER A 222 -11.72 -6.47 -5.28
N SER A 223 -12.33 -6.29 -4.10
CA SER A 223 -13.24 -5.17 -3.81
C SER A 223 -12.56 -3.92 -3.27
N THR A 224 -11.42 -4.06 -2.58
CA THR A 224 -10.77 -2.96 -1.87
C THR A 224 -9.35 -2.70 -2.33
N GLY A 225 -8.72 -3.61 -3.06
CA GLY A 225 -7.31 -3.51 -3.41
C GLY A 225 -6.34 -3.71 -2.24
N TYR A 226 -6.81 -4.25 -1.10
CA TYR A 226 -5.93 -4.60 0.03
C TYR A 226 -4.88 -5.62 -0.43
N ILE A 227 -3.59 -5.29 -0.30
CA ILE A 227 -2.51 -6.24 -0.64
C ILE A 227 -2.38 -7.27 0.46
N THR A 228 -2.63 -8.54 0.16
CA THR A 228 -2.39 -9.65 1.09
C THR A 228 -1.03 -10.33 0.87
N ASN A 229 -0.54 -10.36 -0.38
CA ASN A 229 0.77 -10.91 -0.70
C ASN A 229 1.35 -10.26 -1.95
N PHE A 230 2.68 -10.30 -2.10
CA PHE A 230 3.37 -9.74 -3.26
C PHE A 230 4.75 -10.36 -3.46
N GLN A 231 5.29 -10.22 -4.67
CA GLN A 231 6.64 -10.63 -5.02
C GLN A 231 7.26 -9.64 -6.01
N VAL A 232 8.45 -9.12 -5.69
CA VAL A 232 9.19 -8.23 -6.58
C VAL A 232 9.93 -9.05 -7.63
N TYR A 233 9.75 -8.73 -8.91
CA TYR A 233 10.44 -9.43 -9.98
C TYR A 233 11.89 -8.96 -10.13
N THR A 234 12.83 -9.91 -10.12
CA THR A 234 14.28 -9.68 -10.13
C THR A 234 14.97 -10.20 -11.40
N GLY A 235 14.18 -10.46 -12.45
CA GLY A 235 14.65 -11.11 -13.68
C GLY A 235 14.47 -12.63 -13.61
N ARG A 236 14.90 -13.33 -14.66
CA ARG A 236 14.88 -14.80 -14.70
C ARG A 236 15.96 -15.34 -13.76
N GLU A 237 15.64 -16.38 -13.00
CA GLU A 237 16.60 -17.17 -12.22
C GLU A 237 16.93 -18.45 -13.02
N GLY A 238 18.22 -18.74 -13.24
CA GLY A 238 18.67 -19.94 -13.96
C GLY A 238 18.42 -19.97 -15.48
N THR A 239 18.68 -21.13 -16.09
CA THR A 239 18.48 -21.40 -17.52
C THR A 239 17.02 -21.74 -17.80
N GLY A 240 16.25 -20.76 -18.27
CA GLY A 240 14.95 -21.00 -18.90
C GLY A 240 13.85 -21.49 -17.94
N GLU A 241 13.52 -20.70 -16.93
CA GLU A 241 12.39 -20.93 -16.00
C GLU A 241 11.05 -21.07 -16.76
N LYS A 242 10.76 -22.30 -17.20
CA LYS A 242 9.43 -22.69 -17.68
C LYS A 242 8.51 -22.68 -16.46
N GLY A 243 7.34 -22.06 -16.60
CA GLY A 243 6.35 -22.02 -15.52
C GLY A 243 6.48 -20.85 -14.55
N LEU A 244 7.26 -19.79 -14.83
CA LEU A 244 7.36 -18.61 -13.95
C LEU A 244 5.98 -18.08 -13.50
N ALA A 245 5.03 -17.93 -14.42
CA ALA A 245 3.69 -17.44 -14.09
C ALA A 245 2.92 -18.41 -13.18
N HIS A 246 3.10 -19.72 -13.39
CA HIS A 246 2.55 -20.77 -12.53
C HIS A 246 3.13 -20.64 -11.12
N ARG A 247 4.46 -20.71 -11.00
CA ARG A 247 5.17 -20.64 -9.72
C ARG A 247 4.76 -19.41 -8.90
N VAL A 248 4.77 -18.22 -9.52
CA VAL A 248 4.43 -16.98 -8.82
C VAL A 248 3.01 -17.02 -8.24
N VAL A 249 2.03 -17.53 -8.98
CA VAL A 249 0.65 -17.66 -8.46
C VAL A 249 0.61 -18.61 -7.26
N MET A 250 1.30 -19.76 -7.37
CA MET A 250 1.35 -20.74 -6.28
C MET A 250 2.07 -20.21 -5.04
N ASP A 251 3.20 -19.53 -5.21
CA ASP A 251 3.95 -18.87 -4.14
C ASP A 251 3.08 -17.82 -3.42
N LEU A 252 2.37 -16.98 -4.19
CA LEU A 252 1.48 -15.96 -3.63
C LEU A 252 0.29 -16.57 -2.88
N ALA A 253 -0.27 -17.68 -3.40
CA ALA A 253 -1.45 -18.33 -2.87
C ALA A 253 -1.18 -19.36 -1.76
N THR A 254 0.08 -19.77 -1.55
CA THR A 254 0.49 -20.74 -0.52
C THR A 254 -0.12 -20.46 0.86
N PRO A 255 -0.17 -19.22 1.37
CA PRO A 255 -0.78 -18.92 2.67
C PRO A 255 -2.29 -19.21 2.76
N TYR A 256 -2.95 -19.56 1.65
CA TYR A 256 -4.40 -19.76 1.52
C TYR A 256 -4.81 -21.18 1.14
N TYR A 257 -3.89 -22.14 1.12
CA TYR A 257 -4.24 -23.54 0.84
C TYR A 257 -5.31 -24.06 1.80
N GLY A 258 -6.26 -24.82 1.24
CA GLY A 258 -7.43 -25.35 1.94
C GLY A 258 -8.49 -24.30 2.30
N SER A 259 -8.30 -23.03 1.93
CA SER A 259 -9.25 -21.98 2.35
C SER A 259 -10.41 -21.75 1.39
N HIS A 260 -10.40 -22.37 0.20
CA HIS A 260 -11.35 -22.11 -0.89
C HIS A 260 -11.38 -20.63 -1.30
N LEU A 261 -10.22 -19.98 -1.27
CA LEU A 261 -10.06 -18.60 -1.77
C LEU A 261 -10.29 -18.59 -3.28
N SER A 262 -11.15 -17.69 -3.77
CA SER A 262 -11.38 -17.47 -5.21
C SER A 262 -10.38 -16.45 -5.75
N ILE A 263 -9.49 -16.91 -6.63
CA ILE A 263 -8.39 -16.13 -7.20
C ILE A 263 -8.67 -15.84 -8.67
N PHE A 264 -8.70 -14.55 -9.02
CA PHE A 264 -8.90 -14.06 -10.37
C PHE A 264 -7.57 -13.63 -10.99
N MET A 265 -7.32 -13.96 -12.25
CA MET A 265 -6.04 -13.63 -12.89
C MET A 265 -6.17 -13.46 -14.40
N ASP A 266 -5.24 -12.73 -14.99
CA ASP A 266 -5.24 -12.50 -16.43
C ASP A 266 -4.76 -13.73 -17.24
N ASN A 267 -4.66 -13.54 -18.56
CA ASN A 267 -4.22 -14.60 -19.48
C ASN A 267 -2.71 -14.87 -19.49
N PHE A 268 -1.90 -14.04 -18.84
CA PHE A 268 -0.47 -14.32 -18.63
C PHE A 268 -0.28 -15.45 -17.62
N TYR A 269 -1.15 -15.55 -16.61
CA TYR A 269 -1.11 -16.60 -15.60
C TYR A 269 -1.93 -17.85 -15.96
N SER A 270 -3.14 -17.66 -16.47
CA SER A 270 -4.13 -18.72 -16.58
C SER A 270 -3.71 -19.90 -17.48
N GLY A 271 -4.00 -21.13 -17.03
CA GLY A 271 -3.76 -22.39 -17.74
C GLY A 271 -4.41 -23.58 -17.03
N VAL A 272 -4.62 -24.67 -17.78
CA VAL A 272 -5.30 -25.90 -17.29
C VAL A 272 -4.55 -26.52 -16.11
N GLU A 273 -3.26 -26.76 -16.27
CA GLU A 273 -2.39 -27.36 -15.25
C GLU A 273 -2.40 -26.57 -13.93
N LEU A 274 -2.22 -25.25 -14.00
CA LEU A 274 -2.28 -24.37 -12.82
C LEU A 274 -3.65 -24.48 -12.10
N PHE A 275 -4.75 -24.52 -12.85
CA PHE A 275 -6.09 -24.51 -12.27
C PHE A 275 -6.45 -25.85 -11.64
N GLU A 276 -5.97 -26.96 -12.22
CA GLU A 276 -6.07 -28.30 -11.63
C GLU A 276 -5.22 -28.38 -10.33
N GLU A 277 -4.00 -27.86 -10.34
CA GLU A 277 -3.13 -27.84 -9.14
C GLU A 277 -3.71 -26.97 -8.02
N MET A 278 -4.17 -25.76 -8.34
CA MET A 278 -4.87 -24.88 -7.40
C MET A 278 -6.09 -25.59 -6.79
N LYS A 279 -6.85 -26.34 -7.60
CA LYS A 279 -7.99 -27.13 -7.10
C LYS A 279 -7.54 -28.17 -6.08
N GLY A 280 -6.46 -28.89 -6.37
CA GLY A 280 -5.85 -29.86 -5.46
C GLY A 280 -5.42 -29.26 -4.12
N HIS A 281 -4.98 -28.01 -4.12
CA HIS A 281 -4.66 -27.24 -2.91
C HIS A 281 -5.86 -26.56 -2.25
N GLY A 282 -7.09 -26.86 -2.70
CA GLY A 282 -8.30 -26.27 -2.13
C GLY A 282 -8.47 -24.79 -2.44
N LEU A 283 -7.98 -24.33 -3.59
CA LEU A 283 -8.15 -22.97 -4.12
C LEU A 283 -9.07 -22.97 -5.33
N ASP A 284 -9.84 -21.90 -5.45
CA ASP A 284 -10.70 -21.65 -6.59
C ASP A 284 -10.02 -20.63 -7.52
N ALA A 285 -10.09 -20.85 -8.83
CA ALA A 285 -9.44 -20.04 -9.84
C ALA A 285 -10.39 -19.69 -10.99
N CYS A 286 -10.29 -18.46 -11.48
CA CYS A 286 -11.02 -17.99 -12.66
C CYS A 286 -10.20 -16.94 -13.42
N GLY A 287 -10.03 -17.09 -14.72
CA GLY A 287 -9.19 -16.17 -15.48
C GLY A 287 -9.44 -16.21 -16.97
N THR A 288 -9.06 -15.13 -17.66
CA THR A 288 -9.02 -15.18 -19.12
C THR A 288 -7.90 -16.10 -19.57
N VAL A 289 -8.07 -16.85 -20.65
CA VAL A 289 -7.06 -17.81 -21.12
C VAL A 289 -6.71 -17.59 -22.59
N ARG A 290 -5.44 -17.81 -22.97
CA ARG A 290 -5.01 -17.77 -24.37
C ARG A 290 -5.36 -19.09 -25.05
N ALA A 291 -5.86 -19.04 -26.27
CA ALA A 291 -6.27 -20.24 -27.02
C ALA A 291 -5.14 -21.25 -27.25
N ASN A 292 -3.89 -20.78 -27.30
CA ASN A 292 -2.71 -21.64 -27.50
C ASN A 292 -2.15 -22.24 -26.20
N ARG A 293 -2.84 -22.13 -25.05
CA ARG A 293 -2.42 -22.79 -23.82
C ARG A 293 -2.59 -24.30 -23.95
N LYS A 294 -1.59 -25.05 -23.49
CA LYS A 294 -1.61 -26.52 -23.40
C LYS A 294 -2.79 -26.97 -22.53
N GLY A 295 -3.44 -28.06 -22.93
CA GLY A 295 -4.56 -28.69 -22.19
C GLY A 295 -5.95 -28.15 -22.55
N LEU A 296 -6.04 -27.06 -23.31
CA LEU A 296 -7.30 -26.58 -23.87
C LEU A 296 -7.74 -27.43 -25.08
N PRO A 297 -9.06 -27.52 -25.36
CA PRO A 297 -9.56 -28.28 -26.50
C PRO A 297 -9.06 -27.67 -27.82
N LYS A 298 -8.66 -28.53 -28.75
CA LYS A 298 -8.22 -28.13 -30.10
C LYS A 298 -9.38 -27.94 -31.09
N ASP A 299 -10.60 -28.27 -30.68
CA ASP A 299 -11.80 -28.09 -31.47
C ASP A 299 -11.97 -26.61 -31.89
N LYS A 300 -12.08 -26.37 -33.20
CA LYS A 300 -12.33 -25.03 -33.78
C LYS A 300 -13.56 -24.35 -33.17
N MET A 301 -14.52 -25.11 -32.66
CA MET A 301 -15.71 -24.62 -31.98
C MET A 301 -15.45 -24.01 -30.60
N LEU A 302 -14.31 -24.29 -29.98
CA LEU A 302 -13.91 -23.88 -28.63
C LEU A 302 -12.61 -23.06 -28.63
N THR A 303 -12.23 -22.50 -29.78
CA THR A 303 -11.03 -21.69 -29.96
C THR A 303 -11.39 -20.25 -30.37
N LYS A 304 -10.37 -19.40 -30.57
CA LYS A 304 -10.57 -18.03 -31.10
C LYS A 304 -11.15 -17.98 -32.50
N GLN A 305 -11.12 -19.11 -33.22
CA GLN A 305 -11.69 -19.29 -34.55
C GLN A 305 -13.17 -19.71 -34.50
N ALA A 306 -13.76 -19.84 -33.31
CA ALA A 306 -15.17 -20.18 -33.18
C ALA A 306 -16.05 -19.09 -33.83
N THR A 307 -16.78 -19.47 -34.88
CA THR A 307 -17.79 -18.63 -35.49
C THR A 307 -19.03 -18.62 -34.59
N LEU A 308 -19.19 -17.55 -33.82
CA LEU A 308 -20.34 -17.33 -32.94
C LEU A 308 -20.98 -15.99 -33.29
N ASP A 309 -22.31 -15.91 -33.20
CA ASP A 309 -22.98 -14.62 -33.30
C ASP A 309 -22.61 -13.73 -32.12
N LYS A 310 -22.66 -12.42 -32.34
CA LYS A 310 -22.37 -11.43 -31.28
C LYS A 310 -23.22 -11.70 -30.04
N HIS A 311 -22.56 -11.71 -28.89
CA HIS A 311 -23.08 -12.01 -27.56
C HIS A 311 -23.50 -13.47 -27.31
N LYS A 312 -23.22 -14.40 -28.23
CA LYS A 312 -23.38 -15.84 -27.98
C LYS A 312 -22.13 -16.43 -27.35
N PHE A 313 -22.31 -17.53 -26.63
CA PHE A 313 -21.23 -18.26 -25.99
C PHE A 313 -21.39 -19.77 -26.16
N ARG A 314 -20.28 -20.48 -25.99
CA ARG A 314 -20.22 -21.91 -25.76
C ARG A 314 -19.50 -22.18 -24.44
N VAL A 315 -19.86 -23.27 -23.80
CA VAL A 315 -19.19 -23.78 -22.61
C VAL A 315 -18.79 -25.22 -22.83
N ALA A 316 -17.64 -25.61 -22.31
CA ALA A 316 -17.15 -26.97 -22.28
C ALA A 316 -16.64 -27.28 -20.88
N GLN A 317 -16.72 -28.55 -20.48
CA GLN A 317 -16.29 -29.00 -19.17
C GLN A 317 -15.29 -30.16 -19.27
N LYS A 318 -14.23 -30.12 -18.47
CA LYS A 318 -13.29 -31.22 -18.23
C LYS A 318 -13.08 -31.35 -16.73
N ASN A 319 -13.57 -32.43 -16.12
CA ASN A 319 -13.62 -32.54 -14.65
C ASN A 319 -14.26 -31.27 -14.06
N ASP A 320 -13.73 -30.73 -12.96
CA ASP A 320 -14.20 -29.47 -12.37
C ASP A 320 -13.86 -28.21 -13.18
N LEU A 321 -13.18 -28.34 -14.33
CA LEU A 321 -12.83 -27.19 -15.17
C LEU A 321 -13.99 -26.82 -16.09
N THR A 322 -14.31 -25.53 -16.12
CA THR A 322 -15.26 -24.92 -17.06
C THR A 322 -14.52 -23.95 -17.97
N LEU A 323 -14.59 -24.19 -19.27
CA LEU A 323 -14.13 -23.29 -20.32
C LEU A 323 -15.32 -22.59 -20.96
N CYS A 324 -15.32 -21.26 -20.94
CA CYS A 324 -16.27 -20.42 -21.64
C CYS A 324 -15.60 -19.75 -22.84
N VAL A 325 -16.26 -19.81 -23.99
CA VAL A 325 -15.89 -19.09 -25.21
C VAL A 325 -17.04 -18.15 -25.56
N TRP A 326 -16.82 -16.85 -25.46
CA TRP A 326 -17.86 -15.84 -25.67
C TRP A 326 -17.46 -14.86 -26.77
N GLN A 327 -18.41 -14.58 -27.67
CA GLN A 327 -18.22 -13.60 -28.73
C GLN A 327 -18.72 -12.23 -28.28
N ASP A 328 -17.80 -11.30 -28.02
CA ASP A 328 -18.10 -9.87 -27.92
C ASP A 328 -17.79 -9.20 -29.28
N THR A 329 -17.15 -8.03 -29.28
CA THR A 329 -16.44 -7.51 -30.45
C THR A 329 -15.32 -8.45 -30.93
N LYS A 330 -14.69 -9.19 -30.01
CA LYS A 330 -13.72 -10.26 -30.27
C LYS A 330 -14.06 -11.46 -29.40
N VAL A 331 -13.56 -12.65 -29.77
CA VAL A 331 -13.68 -13.85 -28.93
C VAL A 331 -12.89 -13.67 -27.63
N VAL A 332 -13.56 -13.92 -26.51
CA VAL A 332 -12.99 -13.96 -25.16
C VAL A 332 -13.13 -15.37 -24.62
N MET A 333 -12.02 -15.93 -24.13
CA MET A 333 -12.00 -17.25 -23.48
C MET A 333 -11.75 -17.07 -21.99
N VAL A 334 -12.56 -17.72 -21.16
CA VAL A 334 -12.44 -17.73 -19.69
C VAL A 334 -12.37 -19.17 -19.22
N LEU A 335 -11.39 -19.49 -18.39
CA LEU A 335 -11.24 -20.78 -17.72
C LEU A 335 -11.61 -20.60 -16.24
N SER A 336 -12.19 -21.62 -15.62
CA SER A 336 -12.39 -21.70 -14.18
C SER A 336 -12.34 -23.15 -13.70
N ASN A 337 -12.00 -23.39 -12.42
CA ASN A 337 -12.01 -24.71 -11.79
C ASN A 337 -13.17 -24.92 -10.78
N TYR A 338 -14.19 -24.05 -10.77
CA TYR A 338 -15.26 -24.13 -9.77
C TYR A 338 -16.64 -23.66 -10.24
N HIS A 339 -16.74 -22.87 -11.31
CA HIS A 339 -18.04 -22.42 -11.82
C HIS A 339 -18.75 -23.56 -12.54
N ASP A 340 -20.05 -23.71 -12.30
CA ASP A 340 -20.88 -24.65 -13.04
C ASP A 340 -21.09 -24.17 -14.50
N PRO A 341 -20.92 -25.03 -15.53
CA PRO A 341 -21.13 -24.65 -16.92
C PRO A 341 -22.54 -24.12 -17.24
N THR A 342 -23.55 -24.50 -16.45
CA THR A 342 -24.95 -24.14 -16.65
C THR A 342 -25.33 -22.80 -16.00
N GLU A 343 -24.53 -22.34 -15.03
CA GLU A 343 -24.78 -21.08 -14.34
C GLU A 343 -24.54 -19.87 -15.24
N LYS A 344 -25.48 -18.92 -15.17
CA LYS A 344 -25.47 -17.71 -15.98
C LYS A 344 -25.40 -16.49 -15.09
N GLY A 345 -24.66 -15.49 -15.54
CA GLY A 345 -24.69 -14.14 -15.02
C GLY A 345 -25.03 -13.13 -16.12
N SER A 346 -24.73 -11.87 -15.85
CA SER A 346 -24.94 -10.80 -16.83
C SER A 346 -23.81 -9.78 -16.80
N VAL A 347 -23.53 -9.20 -17.96
CA VAL A 347 -22.57 -8.11 -18.13
C VAL A 347 -23.22 -6.95 -18.85
N ARG A 348 -22.87 -5.72 -18.46
CA ARG A 348 -23.37 -4.53 -19.14
C ARG A 348 -22.54 -4.24 -20.38
N ARG A 349 -23.21 -3.98 -21.50
CA ARG A 349 -22.56 -3.56 -22.75
C ARG A 349 -23.25 -2.33 -23.33
N ARG A 350 -22.42 -1.39 -23.80
CA ARG A 350 -22.87 -0.16 -24.46
C ARG A 350 -23.20 -0.47 -25.92
N ARG A 351 -24.40 -0.13 -26.37
CA ARG A 351 -24.78 -0.20 -27.79
C ARG A 351 -24.40 1.10 -28.52
N GLN A 352 -24.42 1.04 -29.85
CA GLN A 352 -24.45 2.26 -30.67
C GLN A 352 -25.64 3.12 -30.21
N GLY A 353 -25.40 4.39 -29.89
CA GLY A 353 -26.38 5.29 -29.28
C GLY A 353 -26.21 5.53 -27.77
N GLY A 354 -25.32 4.79 -27.08
CA GLY A 354 -24.95 5.09 -25.70
C GLY A 354 -25.69 4.33 -24.60
N THR A 355 -26.82 3.70 -24.94
CA THR A 355 -27.60 2.89 -24.00
C THR A 355 -26.83 1.65 -23.54
N GLN A 356 -26.85 1.37 -22.24
CA GLN A 356 -26.28 0.14 -21.67
C GLN A 356 -27.37 -0.94 -21.62
N THR A 357 -27.09 -2.11 -22.20
CA THR A 357 -27.97 -3.28 -22.12
C THR A 357 -27.28 -4.41 -21.37
N ALA A 358 -28.03 -5.15 -20.55
CA ALA A 358 -27.55 -6.38 -19.94
C ALA A 358 -27.48 -7.50 -20.99
N VAL A 359 -26.35 -8.20 -21.02
CA VAL A 359 -26.11 -9.35 -21.88
C VAL A 359 -25.90 -10.57 -20.98
N VAL A 360 -26.67 -11.63 -21.22
CA VAL A 360 -26.53 -12.90 -20.51
C VAL A 360 -25.25 -13.60 -20.94
N VAL A 361 -24.46 -14.03 -19.96
CA VAL A 361 -23.17 -14.72 -20.17
C VAL A 361 -23.01 -15.82 -19.13
N PRO A 362 -22.06 -16.75 -19.28
CA PRO A 362 -21.74 -17.71 -18.22
C PRO A 362 -21.25 -17.02 -16.95
N ALA A 363 -21.58 -17.59 -15.79
CA ALA A 363 -21.24 -17.02 -14.49
C ALA A 363 -19.74 -16.74 -14.32
N CYS A 364 -18.88 -17.65 -14.80
CA CYS A 364 -17.42 -17.47 -14.76
C CYS A 364 -16.96 -16.17 -15.44
N LEU A 365 -17.64 -15.75 -16.51
CA LEU A 365 -17.29 -14.55 -17.26
C LEU A 365 -17.80 -13.28 -16.58
N SER A 366 -18.99 -13.30 -15.99
CA SER A 366 -19.49 -12.17 -15.21
C SER A 366 -18.68 -11.97 -13.93
N ASP A 367 -18.31 -13.05 -13.24
CA ASP A 367 -17.52 -13.00 -12.01
C ASP A 367 -16.10 -12.53 -12.30
N TYR A 368 -15.48 -13.01 -13.38
CA TYR A 368 -14.19 -12.49 -13.83
C TYR A 368 -14.22 -10.96 -14.02
N GLN A 369 -15.22 -10.43 -14.73
CA GLN A 369 -15.35 -8.98 -14.94
C GLN A 369 -15.57 -8.20 -13.64
N LYS A 370 -16.21 -8.83 -12.65
CA LYS A 370 -16.49 -8.25 -11.33
C LYS A 370 -15.25 -8.20 -10.44
N TYR A 371 -14.45 -9.26 -10.42
CA TYR A 371 -13.42 -9.46 -9.38
C TYR A 371 -11.97 -9.24 -9.83
N MET A 372 -11.67 -9.12 -11.13
CA MET A 372 -10.28 -9.00 -11.62
C MET A 372 -9.57 -7.68 -11.23
N LYS A 373 -10.29 -6.62 -10.84
CA LYS A 373 -9.78 -5.22 -10.82
C LYS A 373 -9.12 -4.77 -9.51
N GLY A 374 -8.89 -5.65 -8.54
CA GLY A 374 -8.32 -5.27 -7.24
C GLY A 374 -6.93 -4.63 -7.31
N VAL A 375 -6.02 -5.15 -8.15
CA VAL A 375 -4.68 -4.55 -8.33
C VAL A 375 -4.76 -3.20 -9.07
N ASP A 376 -5.64 -3.05 -10.07
CA ASP A 376 -5.86 -1.76 -10.72
C ASP A 376 -6.40 -0.71 -9.74
N LEU A 377 -7.30 -1.11 -8.84
CA LEU A 377 -7.83 -0.25 -7.78
C LEU A 377 -6.72 0.19 -6.82
N LEU A 378 -5.88 -0.75 -6.37
CA LEU A 378 -4.70 -0.46 -5.56
C LEU A 378 -3.79 0.56 -6.27
N ASP A 379 -3.39 0.28 -7.51
CA ASP A 379 -2.49 1.13 -8.30
C ASP A 379 -3.05 2.54 -8.47
N GLN A 380 -4.37 2.65 -8.68
CA GLN A 380 -5.08 3.92 -8.74
C GLN A 380 -5.00 4.65 -7.39
N MET A 381 -5.32 3.97 -6.29
CA MET A 381 -5.40 4.59 -4.96
C MET A 381 -4.04 5.04 -4.43
N ILE A 382 -2.99 4.23 -4.58
CA ILE A 382 -1.63 4.65 -4.24
C ILE A 382 -1.14 5.73 -5.22
N GLY A 383 -1.51 5.63 -6.50
CA GLY A 383 -1.08 6.55 -7.56
C GLY A 383 -1.49 8.00 -7.32
N TYR A 384 -2.63 8.24 -6.67
CA TYR A 384 -3.09 9.59 -6.35
C TYR A 384 -2.21 10.35 -5.36
N TYR A 385 -1.70 9.66 -4.34
CA TYR A 385 -1.03 10.30 -3.19
C TYR A 385 0.36 9.76 -2.90
N GLN A 386 0.95 8.96 -3.80
CA GLN A 386 2.31 8.46 -3.62
C GLN A 386 3.33 9.60 -3.71
N PHE A 387 4.26 9.65 -2.76
CA PHE A 387 5.36 10.61 -2.77
C PHE A 387 6.28 10.48 -4.01
N GLN A 388 6.12 11.41 -4.95
CA GLN A 388 6.90 11.46 -6.18
C GLN A 388 8.26 12.12 -5.95
N HIS A 389 9.33 11.38 -6.20
CA HIS A 389 10.69 11.88 -6.07
C HIS A 389 11.64 11.25 -7.09
N ARG A 390 12.68 11.98 -7.48
CA ARG A 390 13.79 11.43 -8.27
C ARG A 390 14.75 10.70 -7.35
N SER A 391 15.15 9.48 -7.72
CA SER A 391 16.17 8.71 -7.02
C SER A 391 17.06 7.99 -8.03
N LYS A 392 18.38 8.02 -7.79
CA LYS A 392 19.33 7.13 -8.48
C LYS A 392 19.39 5.73 -7.83
N LYS A 393 18.98 5.63 -6.55
CA LYS A 393 18.92 4.38 -5.79
C LYS A 393 17.57 3.71 -6.06
N TRP A 394 17.59 2.56 -6.74
CA TRP A 394 16.38 1.82 -7.13
C TRP A 394 15.53 1.41 -5.93
N TRP A 395 16.18 0.95 -4.85
CA TRP A 395 15.51 0.42 -3.66
C TRP A 395 14.64 1.47 -2.96
N ARG A 396 14.97 2.77 -3.07
CA ARG A 396 14.12 3.85 -2.53
C ARG A 396 12.76 3.91 -3.21
N ARG A 397 12.70 3.62 -4.52
CA ARG A 397 11.44 3.63 -5.25
C ARG A 397 10.51 2.53 -4.76
N LEU A 398 11.06 1.35 -4.45
CA LEU A 398 10.31 0.26 -3.83
C LEU A 398 9.92 0.59 -2.39
N PHE A 399 10.83 1.12 -1.57
CA PHE A 399 10.49 1.56 -0.21
C PHE A 399 9.28 2.51 -0.19
N PHE A 400 9.30 3.56 -1.01
CA PHE A 400 8.19 4.52 -1.06
C PHE A 400 6.92 3.98 -1.75
N PHE A 401 7.03 2.97 -2.62
CA PHE A 401 5.87 2.24 -3.12
C PHE A 401 5.20 1.44 -1.99
N PHE A 402 5.99 0.69 -1.23
CA PHE A 402 5.48 -0.12 -0.13
C PHE A 402 5.07 0.70 1.10
N LEU A 403 5.65 1.89 1.32
CA LEU A 403 5.12 2.87 2.27
C LEU A 403 3.70 3.29 1.88
N ALA A 404 3.48 3.65 0.61
CA ALA A 404 2.15 4.04 0.12
C ALA A 404 1.15 2.87 0.19
N ALA A 405 1.59 1.66 -0.14
CA ALA A 405 0.79 0.44 0.03
C ALA A 405 0.45 0.17 1.50
N GLY A 406 1.41 0.34 2.42
CA GLY A 406 1.20 0.22 3.85
C GLY A 406 0.17 1.23 4.38
N CYS A 407 0.25 2.50 3.94
CA CYS A 407 -0.76 3.50 4.26
C CYS A 407 -2.15 3.09 3.74
N TYR A 408 -2.24 2.58 2.50
CA TYR A 408 -3.52 2.17 1.92
C TYR A 408 -4.11 0.94 2.60
N ASN A 409 -3.30 -0.08 2.90
CA ASN A 409 -3.71 -1.25 3.66
C ASN A 409 -4.22 -0.88 5.05
N ALA A 410 -3.52 0.04 5.76
CA ALA A 410 -3.99 0.55 7.05
C ALA A 410 -5.33 1.28 6.92
N TYR A 411 -5.52 2.09 5.87
CA TYR A 411 -6.81 2.74 5.58
C TYR A 411 -7.94 1.74 5.34
N VAL A 412 -7.70 0.70 4.53
CA VAL A 412 -8.71 -0.35 4.26
C VAL A 412 -9.05 -1.12 5.55
N ALA A 413 -8.05 -1.46 6.36
CA ALA A 413 -8.29 -2.10 7.66
C ALA A 413 -9.12 -1.21 8.59
N ALA A 414 -8.75 0.07 8.75
CA ALA A 414 -9.51 1.03 9.55
C ALA A 414 -10.96 1.15 9.07
N ARG A 415 -11.17 1.20 7.75
CA ARG A 415 -12.51 1.29 7.15
C ARG A 415 -13.34 0.03 7.40
N CYS A 416 -12.71 -1.13 7.46
CA CYS A 416 -13.37 -2.39 7.74
C CYS A 416 -13.76 -2.53 9.23
N ALA A 417 -12.95 -2.02 10.16
CA ALA A 417 -13.24 -2.09 11.60
C ALA A 417 -14.47 -1.27 12.03
N GLY A 418 -14.75 -0.15 11.34
CA GLY A 418 -15.86 0.74 11.71
C GLY A 418 -15.57 1.63 12.93
N GLY A 419 -16.61 2.17 13.59
CA GLY A 419 -16.49 2.98 14.81
C GLY A 419 -16.28 4.50 14.61
N ASN A 420 -16.05 5.23 15.71
CA ASN A 420 -15.69 6.66 15.74
C ASN A 420 -14.29 6.94 15.14
N THR A 421 -13.47 5.91 14.91
CA THR A 421 -12.29 5.90 14.03
C THR A 421 -12.61 6.53 12.68
N PHE A 422 -13.85 6.33 12.22
CA PHE A 422 -14.47 6.92 11.03
C PHE A 422 -15.55 7.93 11.42
N LYS A 423 -15.27 8.86 12.36
CA LYS A 423 -16.28 9.85 12.78
C LYS A 423 -16.82 10.72 11.65
N TYR A 424 -16.17 10.72 10.49
CA TYR A 424 -16.76 11.15 9.23
C TYR A 424 -16.34 10.19 8.11
N LYS A 425 -17.16 10.08 7.05
CA LYS A 425 -16.91 9.35 5.80
C LYS A 425 -15.72 9.95 5.02
N SER A 426 -14.57 10.10 5.66
CA SER A 426 -13.43 10.80 5.10
C SER A 426 -12.78 9.93 4.02
N GLY A 427 -12.46 10.55 2.90
CA GLY A 427 -11.81 9.86 1.80
C GLY A 427 -10.39 9.44 2.19
N TYR A 428 -9.77 8.56 1.40
CA TYR A 428 -8.37 8.17 1.64
C TYR A 428 -7.41 9.36 1.78
N LYS A 429 -7.67 10.47 1.06
CA LYS A 429 -6.90 11.71 1.16
C LYS A 429 -6.91 12.31 2.56
N ASP A 430 -8.10 12.44 3.17
CA ASP A 430 -8.25 13.05 4.49
C ASP A 430 -7.62 12.14 5.56
N TRP A 431 -7.79 10.82 5.44
CA TRP A 431 -7.13 9.86 6.33
C TRP A 431 -5.59 9.95 6.25
N LEU A 432 -5.03 10.13 5.05
CA LEU A 432 -3.59 10.34 4.87
C LEU A 432 -3.11 11.68 5.45
N GLU A 433 -3.94 12.72 5.39
CA GLU A 433 -3.66 14.03 5.97
C GLU A 433 -3.55 13.93 7.50
N ASP A 434 -4.52 13.27 8.13
CA ASP A 434 -4.50 12.98 9.56
C ASP A 434 -3.29 12.11 9.96
N LEU A 435 -3.00 11.04 9.20
CA LEU A 435 -1.81 10.21 9.43
C LEU A 435 -0.52 11.04 9.34
N ALA A 436 -0.38 11.90 8.33
CA ALA A 436 0.80 12.74 8.18
C ALA A 436 0.94 13.70 9.36
N GLN A 437 -0.16 14.30 9.82
CA GLN A 437 -0.19 15.19 10.98
C GLN A 437 0.24 14.46 12.26
N GLU A 438 -0.29 13.26 12.51
CA GLU A 438 0.03 12.43 13.68
C GLU A 438 1.48 11.90 13.65
N LEU A 439 2.06 11.66 12.47
CA LEU A 439 3.47 11.27 12.33
C LEU A 439 4.43 12.44 12.57
N VAL A 440 4.03 13.65 12.14
CA VAL A 440 4.82 14.88 12.31
C VAL A 440 4.77 15.37 13.75
N THR A 441 3.64 15.20 14.42
CA THR A 441 3.40 15.68 15.77
C THR A 441 3.64 14.54 16.76
N PRO A 442 4.75 14.51 17.53
CA PRO A 442 4.78 13.63 18.69
C PRO A 442 3.61 13.99 19.62
N VAL A 443 2.93 12.96 20.15
CA VAL A 443 1.79 13.05 21.11
C VAL A 443 2.12 13.87 22.37
N THR A 444 3.35 14.37 22.53
CA THR A 444 3.73 15.37 23.52
C THR A 444 3.02 16.73 23.38
N ALA A 445 2.31 17.00 22.27
CA ALA A 445 1.46 18.19 22.15
C ALA A 445 0.04 18.02 22.76
N ARG A 446 -0.32 16.82 23.23
CA ARG A 446 -1.50 16.59 24.11
C ARG A 446 -1.15 16.43 25.59
N SER A 447 0.10 16.74 25.96
CA SER A 447 0.49 16.96 27.35
C SER A 447 0.62 18.47 27.62
N ALA A 448 -0.49 19.20 27.44
CA ALA A 448 -0.77 20.21 28.45
C ALA A 448 -0.86 19.45 29.78
N PRO A 449 -0.24 19.90 30.88
CA PRO A 449 -0.39 19.22 32.16
C PRO A 449 -1.89 19.07 32.43
N GLN A 450 -2.36 17.83 32.50
CA GLN A 450 -3.62 17.55 33.16
C GLN A 450 -3.44 18.08 34.58
N CYS A 451 -4.04 19.22 34.87
CA CYS A 451 -4.33 19.60 36.24
C CYS A 451 -5.07 18.41 36.83
N SER A 452 -4.42 17.73 37.77
CA SER A 452 -5.05 16.83 38.70
C SER A 452 -6.36 17.48 39.15
N SER A 453 -7.47 16.82 38.82
CA SER A 453 -8.80 17.17 39.31
C SER A 453 -8.80 17.07 40.83
N GLY A 454 -8.48 18.20 41.47
CA GLY A 454 -8.95 18.51 42.81
C GLY A 454 -10.42 18.93 42.75
N PRO A 455 -11.11 18.96 43.90
CA PRO A 455 -12.57 19.01 43.94
C PRO A 455 -13.11 20.26 43.27
N VAL A 456 -14.20 20.07 42.53
CA VAL A 456 -15.03 21.11 41.91
C VAL A 456 -15.29 22.24 42.90
N GLY A 457 -14.80 23.43 42.59
CA GLY A 457 -15.04 24.65 43.37
C GLY A 457 -14.43 25.89 42.72
N ALA A 458 -15.30 26.79 42.27
CA ALA A 458 -15.06 28.15 41.78
C ALA A 458 -14.34 28.31 40.41
N THR A 459 -15.10 28.84 39.45
CA THR A 459 -14.60 29.44 38.21
C THR A 459 -13.61 30.56 38.54
N SER A 460 -12.31 30.36 38.32
CA SER A 460 -11.36 31.48 38.43
C SER A 460 -11.41 32.30 37.14
N GLU A 461 -11.83 33.56 37.22
CA GLU A 461 -11.84 34.54 36.12
C GLU A 461 -10.44 34.92 35.62
N HIS A 462 -9.38 34.20 36.00
CA HIS A 462 -8.00 34.52 35.68
C HIS A 462 -7.38 33.45 34.78
N ASP A 463 -6.74 33.86 33.69
CA ASP A 463 -5.98 32.99 32.77
C ASP A 463 -4.54 33.47 32.58
N CYS A 464 -3.60 32.52 32.55
CA CYS A 464 -2.19 32.79 32.27
C CYS A 464 -1.86 32.53 30.80
N GLU A 465 -1.70 33.61 30.05
CA GLU A 465 -1.45 33.57 28.61
C GLU A 465 -0.21 34.40 28.25
N LYS A 466 0.28 34.27 27.02
CA LYS A 466 1.36 35.09 26.49
C LYS A 466 0.81 36.46 26.08
N ILE A 467 0.79 37.42 27.01
CA ILE A 467 0.19 38.75 26.80
C ILE A 467 1.20 39.88 26.55
N PHE A 468 2.52 39.64 26.70
CA PHE A 468 3.54 40.67 26.50
C PHE A 468 4.49 40.35 25.33
N GLU A 469 4.70 41.34 24.44
CA GLU A 469 5.65 41.23 23.32
C GLU A 469 7.12 41.25 23.77
N LYS A 470 7.41 42.00 24.85
CA LYS A 470 8.74 42.11 25.47
C LYS A 470 8.71 41.47 26.85
N ARG A 471 9.84 40.87 27.25
CA ARG A 471 9.98 40.27 28.58
C ARG A 471 9.86 41.34 29.66
N LYS A 472 8.91 41.17 30.59
CA LYS A 472 8.70 42.00 31.79
C LYS A 472 9.05 41.22 33.04
N VAL A 473 9.45 41.90 34.11
CA VAL A 473 9.80 41.25 35.39
C VAL A 473 8.57 40.58 35.99
N CYS A 474 8.69 39.31 36.39
CA CYS A 474 7.58 38.60 37.02
C CYS A 474 7.22 39.24 38.39
N ARG A 475 5.95 39.63 38.57
CA ARG A 475 5.44 40.25 39.81
C ARG A 475 5.69 39.38 41.03
N GLU A 476 5.35 38.10 40.98
CA GLU A 476 5.50 37.18 42.12
C GLU A 476 6.96 36.96 42.54
N CYS A 477 7.88 36.84 41.58
CA CYS A 477 9.31 36.81 41.88
C CYS A 477 9.79 38.12 42.50
N ALA A 478 9.26 39.27 42.07
CA ALA A 478 9.60 40.57 42.65
C ALA A 478 9.07 40.73 44.09
N LEU A 479 7.87 40.20 44.38
CA LEU A 479 7.25 40.21 45.71
C LEU A 479 7.92 39.23 46.70
N SER A 480 8.59 38.20 46.21
CA SER A 480 9.26 37.17 47.03
C SER A 480 10.59 37.63 47.64
N ARG A 481 10.90 38.95 47.59
CA ARG A 481 12.18 39.55 48.02
C ARG A 481 12.50 39.50 49.52
N SER A 482 11.69 38.84 50.35
CA SER A 482 12.06 38.61 51.75
C SER A 482 12.99 37.40 51.88
N GLY A 483 14.30 37.60 51.66
CA GLY A 483 15.33 36.83 52.37
C GLY A 483 16.27 35.91 51.59
N THR A 484 16.19 35.75 50.27
CA THR A 484 17.24 35.00 49.50
C THR A 484 17.48 35.60 48.11
N ASP A 485 18.74 35.57 47.69
CA ASP A 485 19.37 36.36 46.62
C ASP A 485 19.01 35.90 45.18
N VAL A 486 17.73 35.62 44.91
CA VAL A 486 17.26 35.18 43.59
C VAL A 486 16.72 36.39 42.80
N ARG A 487 17.49 36.84 41.80
CA ARG A 487 17.07 37.91 40.87
C ARG A 487 15.71 37.57 40.23
N ALA A 488 14.78 38.53 40.30
CA ALA A 488 13.48 38.42 39.65
C ALA A 488 13.67 38.20 38.14
N ARG A 489 13.17 37.07 37.64
CA ARG A 489 13.31 36.68 36.23
C ARG A 489 12.21 37.33 35.40
N ALA A 490 12.54 37.64 34.15
CA ALA A 490 11.58 38.21 33.21
C ALA A 490 10.78 37.12 32.46
N THR A 491 9.56 37.46 32.05
CA THR A 491 8.58 36.57 31.39
C THR A 491 7.80 37.34 30.33
N VAL A 492 7.27 36.64 29.33
CA VAL A 492 6.30 37.16 28.34
C VAL A 492 4.87 36.71 28.64
N TYR A 493 4.71 35.83 29.63
CA TYR A 493 3.43 35.34 30.10
C TYR A 493 2.92 36.23 31.23
N GLY A 494 1.60 36.23 31.44
CA GLY A 494 0.96 37.05 32.45
C GLY A 494 -0.50 36.70 32.65
N CYS A 495 -1.09 37.22 33.71
CA CYS A 495 -2.53 37.13 33.90
C CYS A 495 -3.20 38.15 32.98
N ARG A 496 -4.07 37.70 32.07
CA ARG A 496 -4.75 38.60 31.12
C ARG A 496 -5.63 39.64 31.83
N GLN A 497 -6.30 39.22 32.90
CA GLN A 497 -7.27 40.02 33.63
C GLN A 497 -6.58 41.02 34.58
N CYS A 498 -5.46 40.65 35.19
CA CYS A 498 -4.67 41.58 36.01
C CYS A 498 -3.67 42.41 35.20
N ASN A 499 -3.40 42.05 33.93
CA ASN A 499 -2.36 42.61 33.10
C ASN A 499 -0.96 42.62 33.77
N GLU A 500 -0.67 41.55 34.53
CA GLU A 500 0.56 41.41 35.31
C GLU A 500 1.47 40.33 34.72
N ALA A 501 2.77 40.61 34.63
CA ALA A 501 3.76 39.66 34.13
C ALA A 501 4.02 38.57 35.16
N LEU A 502 3.82 37.30 34.76
CA LEU A 502 3.90 36.13 35.63
C LEU A 502 4.56 34.96 34.89
N HIS A 503 5.42 34.21 35.56
CA HIS A 503 5.76 32.87 35.07
C HIS A 503 4.54 31.97 35.23
N VAL A 504 4.39 30.99 34.34
CA VAL A 504 3.29 30.00 34.41
C VAL A 504 3.26 29.32 35.79
N GLU A 505 4.43 29.01 36.36
CA GLU A 505 4.57 28.45 37.72
C GLU A 505 4.20 29.42 38.86
N CYS A 506 4.32 30.73 38.62
CA CYS A 506 3.99 31.77 39.59
C CYS A 506 2.51 32.16 39.57
N PHE A 507 1.79 31.83 38.50
CA PHE A 507 0.40 32.20 38.30
C PHE A 507 -0.52 31.70 39.42
N GLY A 508 -0.35 30.45 39.86
CA GLY A 508 -1.15 29.90 40.96
C GLY A 508 -0.97 30.65 42.29
N LYS A 509 0.22 31.21 42.56
CA LYS A 509 0.44 32.06 43.75
C LYS A 509 -0.25 33.41 43.62
N HIS A 510 -0.21 34.00 42.43
CA HIS A 510 -0.87 35.27 42.11
C HIS A 510 -2.39 35.18 42.26
N VAL A 511 -3.04 34.18 41.66
CA VAL A 511 -4.49 33.97 41.72
C VAL A 511 -4.96 33.75 43.17
N ARG A 512 -4.22 32.95 43.95
CA ARG A 512 -4.51 32.76 45.39
C ARG A 512 -4.39 34.03 46.24
N ARG A 513 -3.61 35.02 45.81
CA ARG A 513 -3.52 36.33 46.47
C ARG A 513 -4.61 37.31 46.05
N HIS A 514 -5.24 37.10 44.90
CA HIS A 514 -6.35 37.93 44.41
C HIS A 514 -7.73 37.43 44.87
N HIS A 515 -7.85 36.14 45.25
CA HIS A 515 -9.06 35.56 45.86
C HIS A 515 -9.03 35.52 47.40
N LYS A 516 -8.04 36.14 48.04
CA LYS A 516 -8.01 36.44 49.47
C LYS A 516 -8.16 37.94 49.65
#